data_AF-P55384-F1
#
_entry.id   AF-P55384-F1
#
_cell.length_a   1.000
_cell.length_b   1.000
_cell.length_c   1.000
_cell.angle_alpha   90.00
_cell.angle_beta   90.00
_cell.angle_gamma   90.00
#
_symmetry.space_group_name_H-M   'P 1'
#
loop_
_entity.id
_entity.type
_entity.pdbx_description
1 polymer ?
#
loop_
_entity_poly.entity_id
_entity_poly.type
_entity_poly.pdbx_seq_one_letter_code
_entity_poly.pdbx_strand_id
1 'polypeptide(L)'
;MIVTLLNALSAMAAFTAAGLWWRSTVIAVPFDHEIPEDGWRPAAILASGPKGDIDVFKTQNAANALNNRAAKAAALAAACQGTAIALPILQDMFHALV
;
A
#
# COMPACT_ATOMS: atom_id res chain seq x y z
N MET A 1 3.49 -28.15 7.77
CA MET A 1 2.53 -27.62 6.76
C MET A 1 2.02 -26.23 7.10
N ILE A 2 1.54 -25.97 8.34
CA ILE A 2 1.00 -24.65 8.74
C ILE A 2 2.00 -23.50 8.51
N VAL A 3 3.25 -23.66 8.96
CA VAL A 3 4.32 -22.66 8.76
C VAL A 3 4.53 -22.34 7.28
N THR A 4 4.51 -23.36 6.41
CA THR A 4 4.63 -23.18 4.94
C THR A 4 3.48 -22.36 4.38
N LEU A 5 2.24 -22.59 4.84
CA LEU A 5 1.07 -21.82 4.42
C LEU A 5 1.15 -20.36 4.90
N LEU A 6 1.56 -20.12 6.15
CA LEU A 6 1.76 -18.78 6.69
C LEU A 6 2.82 -18.00 5.91
N ASN A 7 3.94 -18.64 5.57
CA ASN A 7 4.99 -18.02 4.76
C ASN A 7 4.49 -17.71 3.33
N ALA A 8 3.70 -18.60 2.71
CA ALA A 8 3.12 -18.34 1.39
C ALA A 8 2.15 -17.15 1.41
N LEU A 9 1.26 -17.08 2.40
CA LEU A 9 0.33 -15.96 2.59
C LEU A 9 1.07 -14.65 2.87
N SER A 10 2.11 -14.71 3.71
CA SER A 10 3.01 -13.58 4.00
C SER A 10 3.62 -13.04 2.71
N ALA A 11 4.20 -13.91 1.88
CA ALA A 11 4.80 -13.52 0.61
C ALA A 11 3.79 -12.88 -0.36
N MET A 12 2.60 -13.46 -0.52
CA MET A 12 1.55 -12.90 -1.36
C MET A 12 1.11 -11.50 -0.90
N ALA A 13 0.93 -11.32 0.41
CA ALA A 13 0.58 -10.03 1.00
C ALA A 13 1.70 -9.01 0.83
N ALA A 14 2.96 -9.43 0.98
CA ALA A 14 4.13 -8.57 0.76
C ALA A 14 4.27 -8.11 -0.70
N PHE A 15 4.09 -9.02 -1.67
CA PHE A 15 4.08 -8.63 -3.10
C PHE A 15 2.92 -7.69 -3.43
N THR A 16 1.75 -7.92 -2.84
CA THR A 16 0.61 -7.00 -2.98
C THR A 16 0.94 -5.61 -2.42
N ALA A 17 1.55 -5.54 -1.24
CA ALA A 17 2.00 -4.30 -0.63
C ALA A 17 3.01 -3.57 -1.53
N ALA A 18 4.01 -4.30 -2.05
CA ALA A 18 5.02 -3.75 -2.94
C ALA A 18 4.42 -3.23 -4.25
N GLY A 19 3.48 -3.95 -4.87
CA GLY A 19 2.80 -3.51 -6.08
C GLY A 19 1.94 -2.26 -5.86
N LEU A 20 1.22 -2.18 -4.75
CA LEU A 20 0.43 -1.00 -4.38
C LEU A 20 1.32 0.21 -4.07
N TRP A 21 2.43 -0.01 -3.37
CA TRP A 21 3.42 1.03 -3.10
C TRP A 21 4.07 1.53 -4.38
N TRP A 22 4.51 0.63 -5.27
CA TRP A 22 5.00 1.02 -6.60
C TRP A 22 3.97 1.85 -7.36
N ARG A 23 2.69 1.44 -7.34
CA ARG A 23 1.65 2.20 -8.03
C ARG A 23 1.47 3.60 -7.41
N SER A 24 1.67 3.75 -6.10
CA SER A 24 1.58 5.06 -5.43
C SER A 24 2.72 6.00 -5.81
N THR A 25 3.90 5.50 -6.20
CA THR A 25 5.04 6.34 -6.62
C THR A 25 4.92 6.86 -8.05
N VAL A 26 4.18 6.14 -8.91
CA VAL A 26 4.04 6.49 -10.35
C VAL A 26 2.67 7.07 -10.71
N ILE A 27 1.73 7.12 -9.76
CA ILE A 27 0.41 7.72 -10.02
C ILE A 27 0.56 9.22 -10.23
N ALA A 28 -0.13 9.73 -11.25
CA ALA A 28 -0.24 11.15 -11.55
C ALA A 28 -1.68 11.42 -11.97
N VAL A 29 -2.28 12.47 -11.42
CA VAL A 29 -3.64 12.90 -11.76
C VAL A 29 -3.54 14.17 -12.59
N PRO A 30 -3.93 14.13 -13.88
CA PRO A 30 -3.89 15.32 -14.72
C PRO A 30 -4.83 16.39 -14.16
N PHE A 31 -4.43 17.65 -14.30
CA PHE A 31 -5.30 18.76 -13.95
C PHE A 31 -6.42 18.88 -14.97
N ASP A 32 -7.63 19.14 -14.47
CA ASP A 32 -8.79 19.38 -15.30
C ASP A 32 -8.85 20.87 -15.67
N HIS A 33 -8.71 21.17 -16.96
CA HIS A 33 -8.77 22.54 -17.47
C HIS A 33 -10.21 23.00 -17.78
N GLU A 34 -11.23 22.21 -17.52
CA GLU A 34 -12.64 22.61 -17.70
C GLU A 34 -13.11 23.54 -16.57
N ILE A 35 -13.63 24.72 -16.93
CA ILE A 35 -14.15 25.69 -15.96
C ILE A 35 -15.59 25.28 -15.63
N PRO A 36 -15.91 25.00 -14.36
CA PRO A 36 -17.29 24.70 -13.97
C PRO A 36 -18.24 25.86 -14.30
N GLU A 37 -19.54 25.57 -14.44
CA GLU A 37 -20.56 26.57 -14.79
C GLU A 37 -20.65 27.72 -13.78
N ASP A 38 -20.33 27.47 -12.51
CA ASP A 38 -20.31 28.50 -11.46
C ASP A 38 -19.08 29.43 -11.53
N GLY A 39 -18.13 29.13 -12.42
CA GLY A 39 -16.90 29.89 -12.64
C GLY A 39 -15.85 29.72 -11.55
N TRP A 40 -16.11 28.91 -10.51
CA TRP A 40 -15.21 28.73 -9.37
C TRP A 40 -14.45 27.41 -9.49
N ARG A 41 -13.20 27.41 -9.00
CA ARG A 41 -12.42 26.19 -8.84
C ARG A 41 -11.81 26.11 -7.45
N PRO A 42 -11.71 24.89 -6.88
CA PRO A 42 -10.84 24.66 -5.75
C PRO A 42 -9.41 25.12 -6.09
N ALA A 43 -8.73 25.72 -5.11
CA ALA A 43 -7.33 26.05 -5.26
C ALA A 43 -6.52 24.78 -5.58
N ALA A 44 -5.68 24.86 -6.61
CA ALA A 44 -4.83 23.76 -7.04
C ALA A 44 -3.38 24.23 -7.16
N ILE A 45 -2.45 23.35 -6.82
CA ILE A 45 -1.03 23.52 -7.14
C ILE A 45 -0.75 22.62 -8.32
N LEU A 46 -0.24 23.22 -9.40
CA LEU A 46 0.06 22.53 -10.64
C LEU A 46 1.56 22.29 -10.75
N ALA A 47 1.92 21.10 -11.23
CA ALA A 47 3.26 20.81 -11.71
C ALA A 47 3.18 20.53 -13.20
N SER A 48 3.78 21.40 -14.02
CA SER A 48 3.85 21.20 -15.47
C SER A 48 4.92 20.17 -15.80
N GLY A 49 4.55 19.16 -16.59
CA GLY A 49 5.46 18.12 -17.06
C GLY A 49 5.23 17.77 -18.53
N PRO A 50 6.02 16.84 -19.08
CA PRO A 50 5.92 16.45 -20.50
C PRO A 50 4.56 15.90 -20.92
N LYS A 51 3.75 15.43 -19.97
CA LYS A 51 2.42 14.86 -20.20
C LYS A 51 1.27 15.85 -19.94
N GLY A 52 1.59 17.12 -19.69
CA GLY A 52 0.63 18.16 -19.30
C GLY A 52 0.74 18.52 -17.82
N ASP A 53 -0.20 19.35 -17.37
CA ASP A 53 -0.27 19.82 -15.99
C ASP A 53 -0.85 18.73 -15.08
N ILE A 54 -0.18 18.52 -13.94
CA ILE A 54 -0.59 17.55 -12.92
C ILE A 54 -1.11 18.31 -11.70
N ASP A 55 -2.25 17.87 -11.18
CA ASP A 55 -2.78 18.35 -9.90
C ASP A 55 -2.03 17.65 -8.76
N VAL A 56 -1.18 18.41 -8.06
CA VAL A 56 -0.31 17.87 -7.01
C VAL A 56 -1.12 17.31 -5.83
N PHE A 57 -2.20 17.99 -5.44
CA PHE A 57 -3.01 17.55 -4.30
C PHE A 57 -3.83 16.30 -4.61
N LYS A 58 -4.48 16.26 -5.78
CA LYS A 58 -5.22 15.05 -6.20
C LYS A 58 -4.27 13.87 -6.39
N THR A 59 -3.09 14.11 -6.95
CA THR A 59 -2.05 13.08 -7.10
C THR A 59 -1.60 12.54 -5.75
N GLN A 60 -1.28 13.43 -4.80
CA GLN A 60 -0.87 13.02 -3.46
C GLN A 60 -1.96 12.26 -2.72
N ASN A 61 -3.23 12.67 -2.85
CA ASN A 61 -4.36 11.97 -2.26
C ASN A 61 -4.53 10.56 -2.84
N ALA A 62 -4.40 10.43 -4.17
CA ALA A 62 -4.46 9.13 -4.84
C ALA A 62 -3.29 8.21 -4.41
N ALA A 63 -2.08 8.75 -4.30
CA ALA A 63 -0.91 8.05 -3.79
C ALA A 63 -1.12 7.61 -2.32
N ASN A 64 -1.66 8.47 -1.47
CA ASN A 64 -1.96 8.16 -0.08
C ASN A 64 -3.01 7.05 0.07
N ALA A 65 -4.04 7.03 -0.78
CA ALA A 65 -5.03 5.96 -0.78
C ALA A 65 -4.41 4.59 -1.13
N LEU A 66 -3.49 4.56 -2.09
CA LEU A 66 -2.72 3.36 -2.43
C LEU A 66 -1.76 2.95 -1.30
N ASN A 67 -1.06 3.92 -0.69
CA ASN A 67 -0.18 3.67 0.47
C ASN A 67 -0.94 3.09 1.66
N ASN A 68 -2.16 3.56 1.93
CA ASN A 68 -2.99 2.99 3.00
C ASN A 68 -3.31 1.51 2.75
N ARG A 69 -3.61 1.15 1.50
CA ARG A 69 -3.85 -0.25 1.10
C ARG A 69 -2.56 -1.06 1.16
N ALA A 70 -1.43 -0.50 0.72
CA ALA A 70 -0.12 -1.14 0.82
C ALA A 70 0.25 -1.43 2.28
N ALA A 71 0.03 -0.47 3.19
CA ALA A 71 0.27 -0.65 4.62
C ALA A 71 -0.58 -1.76 5.23
N LYS A 72 -1.86 -1.87 4.84
CA LYS A 72 -2.74 -2.98 5.28
C LYS A 72 -2.24 -4.33 4.80
N ALA A 73 -1.81 -4.43 3.54
CA ALA A 73 -1.22 -5.65 3.01
C ALA A 73 0.11 -5.99 3.70
N ALA A 74 0.96 -5.00 3.98
CA ALA A 74 2.20 -5.19 4.72
C ALA A 74 1.94 -5.64 6.18
N ALA A 75 0.92 -5.10 6.83
CA ALA A 75 0.52 -5.53 8.17
C ALA A 75 0.06 -7.00 8.18
N LEU A 76 -0.72 -7.42 7.17
CA LEU A 76 -1.10 -8.83 7.01
C LEU A 76 0.13 -9.72 6.80
N ALA A 77 1.07 -9.30 5.94
CA ALA A 77 2.31 -10.03 5.72
C ALA A 77 3.10 -10.20 7.02
N ALA A 78 3.28 -9.12 7.79
CA ALA A 78 3.96 -9.13 9.07
C ALA A 78 3.26 -10.03 10.11
N ALA A 79 1.92 -10.03 10.16
CA ALA A 79 1.17 -10.90 11.05
C ALA A 79 1.37 -12.39 10.71
N CYS A 80 1.29 -12.74 9.42
CA CYS A 80 1.55 -14.10 8.95
C CYS A 80 3.00 -14.52 9.24
N GLN A 81 3.96 -13.65 8.96
CA GLN A 81 5.38 -13.92 9.20
C GLN A 81 5.69 -14.08 10.69
N GLY A 82 5.16 -13.18 11.52
CA GLY A 82 5.32 -13.24 12.97
C GLY A 82 4.74 -14.52 13.55
N THR A 83 3.56 -14.94 13.09
CA THR A 83 2.94 -16.21 13.51
C THR A 83 3.77 -17.41 13.06
N ALA A 84 4.32 -17.38 11.84
CA ALA A 84 5.15 -18.47 11.31
C ALA A 84 6.43 -18.68 12.14
N ILE A 85 7.00 -17.58 12.67
CA ILE A 85 8.18 -17.61 13.55
C ILE A 85 7.80 -18.03 14.97
N ALA A 86 6.70 -17.50 15.52
CA ALA A 86 6.31 -17.75 16.90
C ALA A 86 5.87 -19.21 17.13
N LEU A 87 5.22 -19.84 16.15
CA LEU A 87 4.63 -21.16 16.34
C LEU A 87 5.67 -22.27 16.67
N PRO A 88 6.78 -22.43 15.93
CA PRO A 88 7.83 -23.39 16.30
C PRO A 88 8.42 -23.12 17.69
N ILE A 89 8.69 -21.85 18.02
CA ILE A 89 9.24 -21.47 19.33
C ILE A 89 8.30 -21.90 20.46
N LEU A 90 7.00 -21.66 20.30
CA LEU A 90 6.01 -22.05 21.30
C LEU A 90 5.87 -23.57 21.42
N GLN A 91 6.01 -24.30 20.31
CA GLN A 91 6.01 -25.77 20.33
C GLN A 91 7.23 -26.32 21.07
N ASP A 92 8.42 -25.79 20.80
CA ASP A 92 9.65 -26.19 21.47
C ASP A 92 9.59 -25.90 22.97
N MET A 93 9.07 -24.74 23.36
CA MET A 93 8.84 -24.39 24.77
C MET A 93 7.85 -25.34 25.45
N PHE A 94 6.76 -25.70 24.77
CA PHE A 94 5.79 -26.64 25.32
C PHE A 94 6.38 -28.03 25.50
N HIS A 95 7.16 -28.52 24.52
CA HIS A 95 7.87 -29.79 24.62
C HIS A 95 8.97 -29.80 25.70
N ALA A 96 9.53 -28.65 26.05
CA ALA A 96 10.48 -28.55 27.16
C ALA A 96 9.80 -28.53 28.54
N LEU A 97 8.50 -28.24 28.61
CA LEU A 97 7.73 -28.10 29.85
C LEU A 97 6.97 -29.38 30.26
N VAL A 98 6.78 -30.32 29.34
CA VAL A 98 6.03 -31.58 29.55
C VAL A 98 6.99 -32.76 29.48
#